data_AF-A0A520LQS3-F1
#
_entry.id   AF-A0A520LQS3-F1
#
_cell.length_a   1.000
_cell.length_b   1.000
_cell.length_c   1.000
_cell.angle_alpha   90.00
_cell.angle_beta   90.00
_cell.angle_gamma   90.00
#
_symmetry.space_group_name_H-M   'P 1'
#
loop_
_entity.id
_entity.type
_entity.pdbx_description
1 polymer ?
#
loop_
_entity_poly.entity_id
_entity_poly.type
_entity_poly.pdbx_seq_one_letter_code
_entity_poly.pdbx_strand_id
1 'polypeptide(L)'
;MTELKEQNRVARANARQNIADSHQKVALAGMKPILVDTKIKLRNNEELTKEENAVYLTYFSVMLRARENQFYQFKIGMLDEDEWTAMLISFKTLFKEPKHLEIWEFIKITFAEDFVELVDEQIKQSKLYG
;
A
#
# COMPACT_ATOMS: atom_id res chain seq x y z
N MET A 1 -22.02 -28.95 -6.61
CA MET A 1 -21.03 -28.55 -5.57
C MET A 1 -19.62 -28.35 -6.16
N THR A 2 -19.23 -29.08 -7.21
CA THR A 2 -17.93 -28.93 -7.91
C THR A 2 -17.77 -27.59 -8.64
N GLU A 3 -18.83 -27.11 -9.30
CA GLU A 3 -18.81 -25.88 -10.10
C GLU A 3 -18.63 -24.60 -9.24
N LEU A 4 -19.34 -24.51 -8.11
CA LEU A 4 -19.16 -23.43 -7.12
C LEU A 4 -17.75 -23.37 -6.53
N LYS A 5 -17.12 -24.53 -6.29
CA LYS A 5 -15.73 -24.60 -5.80
C LYS A 5 -14.74 -24.12 -6.88
N GLU A 6 -14.96 -24.50 -8.13
CA GLU A 6 -14.13 -24.08 -9.24
C GLU A 6 -14.27 -22.58 -9.54
N GLN A 7 -15.49 -22.04 -9.50
CA GLN A 7 -15.74 -20.61 -9.62
C GLN A 7 -15.02 -19.80 -8.53
N ASN A 8 -15.06 -20.26 -7.28
CA ASN A 8 -14.32 -19.61 -6.19
C ASN A 8 -12.80 -19.67 -6.40
N ARG A 9 -12.28 -20.81 -6.89
CA ARG A 9 -10.85 -20.97 -7.20
C ARG A 9 -10.40 -19.99 -8.28
N VAL A 10 -11.18 -19.86 -9.37
CA VAL A 10 -10.90 -18.93 -10.47
C VAL A 10 -11.02 -17.48 -10.01
N ALA A 11 -12.03 -17.14 -9.21
CA ALA A 11 -12.21 -15.79 -8.66
C ALA A 11 -11.00 -15.35 -7.80
N ARG A 12 -10.52 -16.24 -6.92
CA ARG A 12 -9.31 -16.00 -6.11
C ARG A 12 -8.06 -15.83 -6.98
N ALA A 13 -7.88 -16.67 -7.98
CA ALA A 13 -6.75 -16.55 -8.91
C ALA A 13 -6.76 -15.20 -9.65
N ASN A 14 -7.93 -14.74 -10.10
CA ASN A 14 -8.08 -13.43 -10.73
C ASN A 14 -7.79 -12.28 -9.75
N ALA A 15 -8.25 -12.37 -8.50
CA ALA A 15 -7.95 -11.36 -7.48
C ALA A 15 -6.44 -11.24 -7.22
N ARG A 16 -5.73 -12.38 -7.11
CA ARG A 16 -4.27 -12.43 -6.98
C ARG A 16 -3.56 -11.81 -8.18
N GLN A 17 -4.00 -12.12 -9.40
CA GLN A 17 -3.43 -11.52 -10.61
C GLN A 17 -3.63 -10.00 -10.63
N ASN A 18 -4.83 -9.52 -10.31
CA ASN A 18 -5.11 -8.08 -10.26
C ASN A 18 -4.24 -7.34 -9.23
N ILE A 19 -3.97 -7.99 -8.09
CA ILE A 19 -3.08 -7.45 -7.05
C ILE A 19 -1.63 -7.43 -7.55
N ALA A 20 -1.16 -8.50 -8.17
CA ALA A 20 0.18 -8.57 -8.75
C ALA A 20 0.39 -7.50 -9.83
N ASP A 21 -0.57 -7.33 -10.74
CA ASP A 21 -0.53 -6.31 -11.79
C ASP A 21 -0.51 -4.90 -11.20
N SER A 22 -1.30 -4.64 -10.15
CA SER A 22 -1.30 -3.36 -9.44
C SER A 22 0.06 -3.09 -8.80
N HIS A 23 0.66 -4.08 -8.13
CA HIS A 23 2.02 -3.96 -7.59
C HIS A 23 3.05 -3.68 -8.67
N GLN A 24 3.00 -4.38 -9.80
CA GLN A 24 3.94 -4.17 -10.90
C GLN A 24 3.82 -2.74 -11.44
N LYS A 25 2.60 -2.23 -11.62
CA LYS A 25 2.38 -0.84 -12.07
C LYS A 25 2.95 0.18 -11.09
N VAL A 26 2.73 -0.01 -9.78
CA VAL A 26 3.31 0.86 -8.74
C VAL A 26 4.83 0.74 -8.68
N ALA A 27 5.40 -0.45 -8.87
CA ALA A 27 6.84 -0.64 -8.89
C ALA A 27 7.47 0.10 -10.08
N LEU A 28 6.94 -0.10 -11.29
CA LEU A 28 7.40 0.57 -12.52
C LEU A 28 7.25 2.09 -12.44
N ALA A 29 6.12 2.59 -11.93
CA ALA A 29 5.94 4.02 -11.71
C ALA A 29 7.02 4.57 -10.75
N GLY A 30 7.37 3.78 -9.72
CA GLY A 30 8.40 4.10 -8.74
C GLY A 30 9.84 4.10 -9.27
N MET A 31 10.07 3.68 -10.52
CA MET A 31 11.37 3.70 -11.21
C MET A 31 11.58 4.94 -12.08
N LYS A 32 10.57 5.82 -12.22
CA LYS A 32 10.75 7.09 -12.92
C LYS A 32 11.89 7.90 -12.26
N PRO A 33 12.78 8.54 -13.04
CA PRO A 33 13.96 9.24 -12.48
C PRO A 33 13.63 10.17 -11.30
N ILE A 34 12.64 11.04 -11.46
CA ILE A 34 12.19 11.96 -10.40
C ILE A 34 11.82 11.26 -9.09
N LEU A 35 11.18 10.08 -9.15
CA LEU A 35 10.81 9.32 -7.95
C LEU A 35 12.00 8.59 -7.35
N VAL A 36 12.96 8.14 -8.18
CA VAL A 36 14.22 7.56 -7.70
C VAL A 36 15.03 8.64 -6.98
N ASP A 37 15.22 9.80 -7.60
CA ASP A 37 15.94 10.93 -7.02
C ASP A 37 15.28 11.40 -5.72
N THR A 38 13.94 11.52 -5.72
CA THR A 38 13.17 11.83 -4.51
C THR A 38 13.41 10.82 -3.39
N LYS A 39 13.42 9.51 -3.69
CA LYS A 39 13.68 8.46 -2.69
C LYS A 39 15.11 8.53 -2.14
N ILE A 40 16.08 8.89 -2.98
CA ILE A 40 17.48 9.06 -2.55
C ILE A 40 17.56 10.27 -1.60
N LYS A 41 16.96 11.40 -1.97
CA LYS A 41 16.90 12.60 -1.12
C LYS A 41 16.28 12.31 0.25
N LEU A 42 15.13 11.64 0.28
CA LEU A 42 14.48 11.25 1.54
C LEU A 42 15.40 10.40 2.43
N ARG A 43 16.12 9.41 1.85
CA ARG A 43 17.09 8.58 2.60
C ARG A 43 18.27 9.37 3.15
N ASN A 44 18.64 10.46 2.48
CA ASN A 44 19.73 11.34 2.89
C ASN A 44 19.24 12.48 3.81
N ASN A 45 17.96 12.53 4.16
CA ASN A 45 17.32 13.65 4.87
C ASN A 45 17.47 15.00 4.15
N GLU A 46 17.47 14.98 2.82
CA GLU A 46 17.51 16.19 1.99
C GLU A 46 16.10 16.73 1.74
N GLU A 47 15.98 18.05 1.66
CA GLU A 47 14.70 18.69 1.34
C GLU A 47 14.26 18.39 -0.11
N LEU A 48 12.97 18.10 -0.24
CA LEU A 48 12.32 17.91 -1.53
C LEU A 48 11.87 19.27 -2.09
N THR A 49 12.06 19.45 -3.39
CA THR A 49 11.43 20.54 -4.14
C THR A 49 9.90 20.39 -4.14
N LYS A 50 9.19 21.45 -4.55
CA LYS A 50 7.72 21.42 -4.68
C LYS A 50 7.24 20.34 -5.66
N GLU A 51 7.96 20.17 -6.76
CA GLU A 51 7.63 19.17 -7.78
C GLU A 51 7.85 17.74 -7.27
N GLU A 52 9.01 17.48 -6.65
CA GLU A 52 9.31 16.18 -6.03
C GLU A 52 8.27 15.83 -4.96
N ASN A 53 7.91 16.79 -4.10
CA ASN A 53 6.83 16.62 -3.12
C ASN A 53 5.49 16.24 -3.76
N ALA A 54 5.07 16.97 -4.79
CA ALA A 54 3.79 16.72 -5.46
C ALA A 54 3.74 15.35 -6.16
N VAL A 55 4.83 14.97 -6.84
CA VAL A 55 4.94 13.69 -7.52
C VAL A 55 4.99 12.53 -6.52
N TYR A 56 5.71 12.70 -5.41
CA TYR A 56 5.81 11.68 -4.38
C TYR A 56 4.49 11.49 -3.61
N LEU A 57 3.80 12.59 -3.27
CA LEU A 57 2.44 12.56 -2.70
C LEU A 57 1.50 11.74 -3.60
N THR A 58 1.50 12.01 -4.90
CA THR A 58 0.66 11.31 -5.87
C THR A 58 1.02 9.82 -5.92
N TYR A 59 2.31 9.51 -6.02
CA TYR A 59 2.82 8.14 -6.07
C TYR A 59 2.42 7.33 -4.83
N PHE A 60 2.65 7.88 -3.65
CA PHE A 60 2.34 7.22 -2.38
C PHE A 60 0.83 7.06 -2.17
N SER A 61 0.02 8.05 -2.57
CA SER A 61 -1.44 7.96 -2.53
C SER A 61 -1.97 6.80 -3.38
N VAL A 62 -1.43 6.60 -4.59
CA VAL A 62 -1.80 5.48 -5.46
C VAL A 62 -1.41 4.14 -4.83
N MET A 63 -0.24 4.07 -4.19
CA MET A 63 0.18 2.87 -3.46
C MET A 63 -0.80 2.53 -2.34
N LEU A 64 -1.24 3.51 -1.54
CA LEU A 64 -2.21 3.29 -0.47
C LEU A 64 -3.59 2.87 -0.99
N ARG A 65 -4.03 3.39 -2.15
CA ARG A 65 -5.26 2.90 -2.80
C ARG A 65 -5.15 1.44 -3.25
N ALA A 66 -3.98 1.01 -3.70
CA ALA A 66 -3.75 -0.40 -3.99
C ALA A 66 -3.83 -1.28 -2.73
N ARG A 67 -3.37 -0.76 -1.58
CA ARG A 67 -3.49 -1.43 -0.28
C ARG A 67 -4.94 -1.48 0.22
N GLU A 68 -5.70 -0.40 0.06
CA GLU A 68 -7.14 -0.35 0.38
C GLU A 68 -7.91 -1.41 -0.43
N ASN A 69 -7.63 -1.52 -1.72
CA ASN A 69 -8.22 -2.58 -2.53
C ASN A 69 -7.85 -3.99 -2.00
N GLN A 70 -6.59 -4.24 -1.63
CA GLN A 70 -6.17 -5.52 -1.04
C GLN A 70 -6.91 -5.83 0.26
N PHE A 71 -7.09 -4.84 1.13
CA PHE A 71 -7.87 -4.98 2.36
C PHE A 71 -9.29 -5.44 2.08
N TYR A 72 -9.97 -4.83 1.11
CA TYR A 72 -11.32 -5.26 0.75
C TYR A 72 -11.36 -6.64 0.09
N GLN A 73 -10.37 -7.00 -0.73
CA GLN A 73 -10.25 -8.37 -1.26
C GLN A 73 -10.09 -9.41 -0.14
N PHE A 74 -9.36 -9.09 0.93
CA PHE A 74 -9.27 -9.94 2.12
C PHE A 74 -10.61 -10.07 2.85
N LYS A 75 -11.31 -8.95 3.12
CA LYS A 75 -12.62 -8.98 3.82
C LYS A 75 -13.67 -9.87 3.13
N ILE A 76 -13.60 -10.01 1.81
CA ILE A 76 -14.52 -10.86 1.03
C ILE A 76 -13.97 -12.28 0.77
N GLY A 77 -12.86 -12.66 1.40
CA GLY A 77 -12.28 -14.01 1.32
C GLY A 77 -11.58 -14.34 0.00
N MET A 78 -11.13 -13.32 -0.75
CA MET A 78 -10.34 -13.48 -1.98
C MET A 78 -8.84 -13.60 -1.71
N LEU A 79 -8.35 -13.03 -0.61
CA LEU A 79 -7.01 -13.27 -0.08
C LEU A 79 -7.08 -14.22 1.11
N ASP A 80 -6.07 -15.07 1.26
CA ASP A 80 -5.92 -15.90 2.45
C ASP A 80 -5.16 -15.16 3.58
N GLU A 81 -5.14 -15.77 4.76
CA GLU A 81 -4.52 -15.19 5.97
C GLU A 81 -3.01 -14.99 5.82
N ASP A 82 -2.33 -15.87 5.07
CA ASP A 82 -0.88 -15.77 4.87
C ASP A 82 -0.54 -14.58 3.96
N GLU A 83 -1.30 -14.41 2.87
CA GLU A 83 -1.21 -13.27 1.97
C GLU A 83 -1.53 -11.96 2.70
N TRP A 84 -2.57 -11.98 3.53
CA TRP A 84 -2.96 -10.84 4.34
C TRP A 84 -1.88 -10.46 5.36
N THR A 85 -1.34 -11.45 6.07
CA THR A 85 -0.27 -11.25 7.05
C THR A 85 0.97 -10.66 6.40
N ALA A 86 1.38 -11.14 5.22
CA ALA A 86 2.50 -10.59 4.47
C ALA A 86 2.26 -9.11 4.09
N MET A 87 1.03 -8.78 3.70
CA MET A 87 0.63 -7.40 3.40
C MET A 87 0.72 -6.51 4.64
N LEU A 88 0.22 -6.94 5.80
CA LEU A 88 0.35 -6.21 7.07
C LEU A 88 1.81 -6.01 7.50
N ILE A 89 2.68 -7.02 7.33
CA ILE A 89 4.11 -6.87 7.61
C ILE A 89 4.73 -5.76 6.74
N SER A 90 4.29 -5.62 5.48
CA SER A 90 4.79 -4.56 4.60
C SER A 90 4.44 -3.14 5.09
N PHE A 91 3.35 -2.96 5.83
CA PHE A 91 3.04 -1.67 6.46
C PHE A 91 4.10 -1.25 7.49
N LYS A 92 4.69 -2.23 8.19
CA LYS A 92 5.70 -1.95 9.22
C LYS A 92 6.97 -1.33 8.67
N THR A 93 7.35 -1.67 7.45
CA THR A 93 8.50 -1.05 6.78
C THR A 93 8.08 0.22 6.03
N LEU A 94 6.86 0.23 5.48
CA LEU A 94 6.34 1.39 4.74
C LEU A 94 6.31 2.64 5.63
N PHE A 95 5.77 2.57 6.84
CA PHE A 95 5.57 3.75 7.69
C PHE A 95 6.76 4.15 8.58
N LYS A 96 7.97 3.62 8.33
CA LYS A 96 9.19 4.07 9.03
C LYS A 96 9.71 5.43 8.55
N GLU A 97 9.41 5.79 7.31
CA GLU A 97 9.82 7.06 6.69
C GLU A 97 8.89 8.19 7.15
N PRO A 98 9.40 9.27 7.79
CA PRO A 98 8.59 10.41 8.22
C PRO A 98 7.71 10.99 7.13
N LYS A 99 8.19 11.02 5.88
CA LYS A 99 7.42 11.55 4.75
C LYS A 99 6.14 10.74 4.49
N HIS A 100 6.16 9.44 4.71
CA HIS A 100 4.97 8.60 4.54
C HIS A 100 3.90 8.89 5.60
N LEU A 101 4.32 9.17 6.85
CA LEU A 101 3.40 9.58 7.91
C LEU A 101 2.78 10.94 7.61
N GLU A 102 3.58 11.90 7.16
CA GLU A 102 3.12 13.23 6.74
C GLU A 102 2.04 13.12 5.65
N ILE A 103 2.32 12.34 4.60
CA ILE A 103 1.37 12.14 3.51
C ILE A 103 0.10 11.43 4.01
N TRP A 104 0.23 10.39 4.83
CA TRP A 104 -0.92 9.66 5.36
C TRP A 104 -1.86 10.55 6.15
N GLU A 105 -1.33 11.35 7.09
CA GLU A 105 -2.14 12.30 7.87
C GLU A 105 -2.88 13.30 6.97
N PHE A 106 -2.28 13.70 5.86
CA PHE A 106 -2.92 14.61 4.90
C PHE A 106 -4.04 13.95 4.10
N ILE A 107 -3.87 12.70 3.64
CA ILE A 107 -4.81 12.08 2.70
C ILE A 107 -5.83 11.13 3.34
N LYS A 108 -5.62 10.69 4.59
CA LYS A 108 -6.44 9.63 5.22
C LYS A 108 -7.94 9.94 5.28
N ILE A 109 -8.30 11.22 5.31
CA ILE A 109 -9.71 11.67 5.28
C ILE A 109 -10.47 11.23 4.02
N THR A 110 -9.73 10.86 2.97
CA THR A 110 -10.29 10.43 1.67
C THR A 110 -10.47 8.92 1.58
N PHE A 111 -10.06 8.17 2.60
CA PHE A 111 -10.15 6.71 2.68
C PHE A 111 -11.35 6.32 3.56
N ALA A 112 -11.81 5.08 3.39
CA ALA A 112 -12.86 4.54 4.24
C ALA A 112 -12.38 4.36 5.69
N GLU A 113 -13.29 4.57 6.65
CA GLU A 113 -12.99 4.56 8.09
C GLU A 113 -12.33 3.26 8.56
N ASP A 114 -12.85 2.10 8.15
CA ASP A 114 -12.32 0.80 8.55
C ASP A 114 -10.91 0.53 8.00
N PHE A 115 -10.59 1.05 6.81
CA PHE A 115 -9.23 1.02 6.28
C PHE A 115 -8.32 2.00 7.03
N VAL A 116 -8.82 3.19 7.39
CA VAL A 116 -8.05 4.15 8.20
C VAL A 116 -7.70 3.56 9.55
N GLU A 117 -8.65 2.94 10.24
CA GLU A 117 -8.43 2.24 11.52
C GLU A 117 -7.33 1.18 11.41
N LEU A 118 -7.37 0.35 10.36
CA LEU A 118 -6.35 -0.65 10.11
C LEU A 118 -4.96 -0.01 9.96
N VAL A 119 -4.82 1.01 9.12
CA VAL A 119 -3.53 1.65 8.85
C VAL A 119 -2.99 2.34 10.10
N ASP A 120 -3.84 3.06 10.83
CA ASP A 120 -3.47 3.73 12.08
C ASP A 120 -3.02 2.72 13.14
N GLU A 121 -3.67 1.56 13.23
CA GLU A 121 -3.23 0.46 14.08
C GLU A 121 -1.85 -0.06 13.66
N GLN A 122 -1.63 -0.32 12.37
CA GLN A 122 -0.32 -0.79 11.88
C GLN A 122 0.79 0.23 12.15
N ILE A 123 0.51 1.53 11.99
CA ILE A 123 1.47 2.60 12.33
C ILE A 123 1.78 2.57 13.83
N LYS A 124 0.77 2.43 14.70
CA LYS A 124 0.97 2.34 16.15
C LYS A 124 1.80 1.12 16.54
N GLN A 125 1.49 -0.06 15.98
CA GLN A 125 2.25 -1.29 16.24
C GLN A 125 3.71 -1.15 15.79
N SER A 126 3.96 -0.49 14.65
CA SER A 126 5.32 -0.27 14.13
C SER A 126 6.18 0.59 15.04
N LYS A 127 5.58 1.54 15.78
CA LYS A 127 6.28 2.36 16.77
C LYS A 127 6.60 1.61 18.07
N LEU A 128 5.83 0.59 18.40
CA LEU A 128 5.98 -0.19 19.64
C LEU A 128 6.99 -1.33 19.51
N TYR A 129 7.12 -1.90 18.31
CA TYR A 129 7.88 -3.14 18.08
C TYR A 129 8.96 -3.03 17.00
N GLY A 130 9.18 -1.84 16.42
CA GLY A 130 10.06 -1.61 15.27
C GLY A 130 11.21 -0.67 15.56
#